data_AF-A0A0D8BPZ9-F1
#
_entry.id   AF-A0A0D8BPZ9-F1
#
_cell.length_a   1.000
_cell.length_b   1.000
_cell.length_c   1.000
_cell.angle_alpha   90.00
_cell.angle_beta   90.00
_cell.angle_gamma   90.00
#
_symmetry.space_group_name_H-M   'P 1'
#
loop_
_entity.id
_entity.type
_entity.pdbx_description
1 polymer ?
#
loop_
_entity_poly.entity_id
_entity_poly.type
_entity_poly.pdbx_seq_one_letter_code
_entity_poly.pdbx_strand_id
1 'polypeptide(L)'
;MDEWVERLFDELRQMRTQMATKEDVARLNGRIERLEQTVAATREDVAALDERIGTIERTMATKEDVAELPFIRQAVVETLETLNEISAMKQTLTEVQQKVNETIAGQARQELVLQSLALHLLEHESEIRALKAR
;
A
#
# COMPACT_ATOMS: atom_id res chain seq x y z
N MET A 1 -90.16 -39.40 -10.70
CA MET A 1 -88.78 -39.06 -11.12
C MET A 1 -87.90 -39.99 -10.33
N ASP A 2 -87.13 -40.83 -11.02
CA ASP A 2 -86.47 -42.00 -10.41
C ASP A 2 -85.27 -41.59 -9.55
N GLU A 3 -85.10 -42.26 -8.41
CA GLU A 3 -84.02 -42.09 -7.41
C GLU A 3 -82.61 -42.07 -8.04
N TRP A 4 -82.44 -42.79 -9.16
CA TRP A 4 -81.23 -42.79 -9.95
C TRP A 4 -80.87 -41.40 -10.51
N VAL A 5 -81.88 -40.61 -10.90
CA VAL A 5 -81.68 -39.24 -11.41
C VAL A 5 -81.17 -38.32 -10.31
N GLU A 6 -81.72 -38.41 -9.09
CA GLU A 6 -81.26 -37.60 -7.95
C GLU A 6 -79.81 -37.90 -7.58
N ARG A 7 -79.44 -39.19 -7.53
CA ARG A 7 -78.06 -39.61 -7.27
C ARG A 7 -77.08 -39.12 -8.34
N LEU A 8 -77.47 -39.15 -9.61
CA LEU A 8 -76.65 -38.63 -10.72
C LEU A 8 -76.43 -37.12 -10.61
N PHE A 9 -77.46 -36.37 -10.20
CA PHE A 9 -77.35 -34.93 -9.95
C PHE A 9 -76.46 -34.62 -8.75
N ASP A 10 -76.53 -35.41 -7.68
CA ASP A 10 -75.66 -35.27 -6.51
C ASP A 10 -74.20 -35.58 -6.85
N GLU A 11 -73.92 -36.65 -7.60
CA GLU A 11 -72.57 -36.97 -8.10
C GLU A 11 -72.03 -35.86 -9.02
N LEU A 12 -72.85 -35.33 -9.94
CA LEU A 12 -72.48 -34.17 -10.78
C LEU A 12 -72.21 -32.90 -9.97
N ARG A 13 -72.96 -32.69 -8.88
CA ARG A 13 -72.75 -31.54 -7.97
C ARG A 13 -71.47 -31.71 -7.17
N GLN A 14 -71.19 -32.91 -6.69
CA GLN A 14 -69.95 -33.25 -5.99
C GLN A 14 -68.73 -33.08 -6.91
N MET A 15 -68.80 -33.60 -8.14
CA MET A 15 -67.76 -33.47 -9.15
C MET A 15 -67.49 -31.99 -9.49
N ARG A 16 -68.54 -31.20 -9.72
CA ARG A 16 -68.41 -29.74 -9.97
C ARG A 16 -67.81 -28.99 -8.78
N THR A 17 -68.03 -29.44 -7.56
CA THR A 17 -67.48 -28.81 -6.35
C THR A 17 -66.02 -29.18 -6.13
N GLN A 18 -65.59 -30.36 -6.57
CA GLN A 18 -64.21 -30.84 -6.45
C GLN A 18 -63.30 -30.42 -7.62
N MET A 19 -63.87 -30.15 -8.79
CA MET A 19 -63.09 -29.70 -9.94
C MET A 19 -62.63 -28.24 -9.76
N ALA A 20 -61.35 -28.00 -10.06
CA ALA A 20 -60.84 -26.65 -10.21
C ALA A 20 -61.66 -25.90 -11.27
N THR A 21 -62.06 -24.69 -10.94
CA THR A 21 -62.81 -23.83 -11.87
C THR A 21 -61.85 -23.21 -12.88
N LYS A 22 -62.40 -22.69 -13.98
CA LYS A 22 -61.62 -21.88 -14.94
C LYS A 22 -60.92 -20.69 -14.27
N GLU A 23 -61.52 -20.14 -13.22
CA GLU A 23 -60.97 -19.04 -12.44
C GLU A 23 -59.75 -19.47 -11.61
N ASP A 24 -59.78 -20.67 -11.02
CA ASP A 24 -58.64 -21.23 -10.29
C ASP A 24 -57.43 -21.45 -11.21
N VAL A 25 -57.68 -21.96 -12.43
CA VAL A 25 -56.64 -22.13 -13.45
C VAL A 25 -56.08 -20.77 -13.91
N ALA A 26 -56.94 -19.77 -14.14
CA ALA A 26 -56.49 -18.43 -14.51
C ALA A 26 -55.64 -17.78 -13.40
N ARG A 27 -56.03 -17.95 -12.13
CA ARG A 27 -55.26 -17.46 -10.98
C ARG A 27 -53.90 -18.16 -10.87
N LEU A 28 -53.85 -19.48 -11.11
CA LEU A 28 -52.59 -20.23 -11.14
C LEU A 28 -51.67 -19.77 -12.26
N ASN A 29 -52.19 -19.57 -13.48
CA ASN A 29 -51.41 -19.05 -14.61
C ASN A 29 -50.81 -17.68 -14.28
N GLY A 30 -51.60 -16.75 -13.73
CA GLY A 30 -51.09 -15.45 -13.31
C GLY A 30 -50.09 -15.51 -12.14
N ARG A 31 -50.05 -16.59 -11.35
CA ARG A 31 -48.98 -16.84 -10.36
C ARG A 31 -47.73 -17.39 -11.03
N ILE A 32 -47.88 -18.29 -12.00
CA ILE A 32 -46.78 -18.86 -12.78
C ILE A 32 -46.06 -17.75 -13.55
N GLU A 33 -46.78 -16.88 -14.25
CA GLU A 33 -46.17 -15.75 -14.98
C GLU A 33 -45.34 -14.83 -14.08
N ARG A 34 -45.85 -14.52 -12.87
CA ARG A 34 -45.10 -13.73 -11.88
C ARG A 34 -43.86 -14.46 -11.36
N LEU A 35 -43.96 -15.77 -11.17
CA LEU A 35 -42.82 -16.60 -10.78
C LEU A 35 -41.76 -16.63 -11.89
N GLU A 36 -42.17 -16.78 -13.15
CA GLU A 36 -41.27 -16.76 -14.31
C GLU A 36 -40.53 -15.42 -14.41
N GLN A 37 -41.23 -14.30 -14.26
CA GLN A 37 -40.62 -12.97 -14.21
C GLN A 37 -39.60 -12.84 -13.07
N THR A 38 -39.96 -13.33 -11.88
CA THR A 38 -39.07 -13.30 -10.71
C THR A 38 -37.81 -14.15 -10.93
N VAL A 39 -37.97 -15.34 -11.52
CA VAL A 39 -36.86 -16.24 -11.86
C VAL A 39 -35.95 -15.60 -12.92
N ALA A 40 -36.53 -14.94 -13.92
CA ALA A 40 -35.76 -14.22 -14.94
C ALA A 40 -34.91 -13.10 -14.32
N ALA A 41 -35.51 -12.24 -13.49
CA ALA A 41 -34.78 -11.18 -12.78
C ALA A 41 -33.67 -11.74 -11.87
N THR A 42 -33.97 -12.80 -11.11
CA THR A 42 -32.97 -13.46 -10.26
C THR A 42 -31.79 -14.00 -11.08
N ARG A 43 -32.05 -14.52 -12.28
CA ARG A 43 -30.99 -15.02 -13.17
C ARG A 43 -30.10 -13.90 -13.69
N GLU A 44 -30.66 -12.74 -13.99
CA GLU A 44 -29.90 -11.55 -14.36
C GLU A 44 -29.04 -11.06 -13.20
N ASP A 45 -29.59 -11.01 -11.99
CA ASP A 45 -28.84 -10.64 -10.78
C ASP A 45 -27.67 -11.60 -10.51
N VAL A 46 -27.88 -12.91 -10.68
CA VAL A 46 -26.81 -13.92 -10.56
C VAL A 46 -25.72 -13.70 -11.61
N ALA A 47 -26.07 -13.41 -12.86
CA ALA A 47 -25.08 -13.11 -13.90
C ALA A 47 -24.28 -11.84 -13.58
N ALA A 48 -24.94 -10.79 -13.07
CA ALA A 48 -24.26 -9.57 -12.64
C ALA A 48 -23.33 -9.80 -11.44
N LEU A 49 -23.70 -10.68 -10.51
CA LEU A 49 -22.83 -11.08 -9.40
C LEU A 49 -21.61 -11.87 -9.87
N ASP A 50 -21.77 -12.76 -10.86
CA ASP A 50 -20.67 -13.55 -11.42
C ASP A 50 -19.61 -12.63 -12.06
N GLU A 51 -20.04 -11.63 -12.83
CA GLU A 51 -19.14 -10.61 -13.40
C GLU A 51 -18.41 -9.79 -12.34
N ARG A 52 -19.10 -9.44 -11.24
CA ARG A 52 -18.50 -8.73 -10.10
C ARG A 52 -17.49 -9.59 -9.38
N ILE A 53 -17.79 -10.87 -9.15
CA ILE A 53 -16.88 -11.83 -8.52
C ILE A 53 -15.63 -11.99 -9.40
N GLY A 54 -15.79 -12.20 -10.71
CA GLY A 54 -14.66 -12.31 -11.63
C GLY A 54 -13.78 -11.05 -11.64
N THR A 55 -14.37 -9.87 -11.45
CA THR A 55 -13.60 -8.61 -11.30
C THR A 55 -12.84 -8.56 -9.97
N ILE A 56 -13.47 -8.97 -8.87
CA ILE A 56 -12.80 -9.06 -7.57
C ILE A 56 -11.64 -10.04 -7.64
N GLU A 57 -11.84 -11.24 -8.19
CA GLU A 57 -10.80 -12.27 -8.33
C GLU A 57 -9.58 -11.78 -9.13
N ARG A 58 -9.80 -10.99 -10.19
CA ARG A 58 -8.71 -10.41 -10.99
C ARG A 58 -7.93 -9.29 -10.32
N THR A 59 -8.52 -8.61 -9.34
CA THR A 59 -7.95 -7.38 -8.74
C THR A 59 -7.52 -7.56 -7.28
N MET A 60 -7.97 -8.62 -6.64
CA MET A 60 -7.64 -8.91 -5.25
C MET A 60 -6.18 -9.35 -5.13
N ALA A 61 -5.48 -8.83 -4.12
CA ALA A 61 -4.18 -9.35 -3.74
C ALA A 61 -4.30 -10.82 -3.32
N THR A 62 -3.46 -11.65 -3.90
CA THR A 62 -3.36 -13.07 -3.59
C THR A 62 -2.57 -13.28 -2.30
N LYS A 63 -2.62 -14.52 -1.78
CA LYS A 63 -1.79 -14.91 -0.64
C LYS A 63 -0.30 -14.79 -0.95
N GLU A 64 0.09 -14.98 -2.21
CA GLU A 64 1.48 -14.84 -2.65
C GLU A 64 1.93 -13.38 -2.57
N ASP A 65 1.13 -12.43 -3.08
CA ASP A 65 1.40 -10.99 -2.97
C ASP A 65 1.61 -10.55 -1.52
N VAL A 66 0.78 -11.06 -0.60
CA VAL A 66 0.89 -10.75 0.84
C VAL A 66 2.09 -11.44 1.49
N ALA A 67 2.49 -12.61 1.02
CA ALA A 67 3.64 -13.35 1.54
C ALA A 67 4.98 -12.68 1.21
N GLU A 68 5.04 -11.85 0.17
CA GLU A 68 6.24 -11.08 -0.19
C GLU A 68 6.45 -9.84 0.70
N LEU A 69 5.38 -9.29 1.29
CA LEU A 69 5.45 -8.05 2.08
C LEU A 69 6.45 -8.07 3.25
N PRO A 70 6.62 -9.16 4.03
CA PRO A 70 7.64 -9.23 5.07
C PRO A 70 9.08 -9.11 4.52
N PHE A 71 9.36 -9.68 3.35
CA PHE A 71 10.67 -9.60 2.71
C PHE A 71 10.95 -8.19 2.19
N ILE A 72 9.95 -7.59 1.53
CA ILE A 72 10.04 -6.19 1.09
C ILE A 72 10.25 -5.27 2.29
N ARG A 73 9.50 -5.46 3.38
CA ARG A 73 9.67 -4.70 4.62
C ARG A 73 11.09 -4.86 5.17
N GLN A 74 11.62 -6.08 5.19
CA GLN A 74 12.97 -6.34 5.68
C GLN A 74 14.02 -5.61 4.83
N ALA A 75 13.92 -5.69 3.50
CA ALA A 75 14.83 -4.98 2.60
C ALA A 75 14.75 -3.44 2.78
N VAL A 76 13.55 -2.91 3.02
CA VAL A 76 13.36 -1.48 3.33
C VAL A 76 14.02 -1.10 4.66
N VAL A 77 13.91 -1.94 5.69
CA VAL A 77 14.56 -1.69 6.99
C VAL A 77 16.08 -1.69 6.85
N GLU A 78 16.66 -2.67 6.16
CA GLU A 78 18.11 -2.75 5.92
C GLU A 78 18.62 -1.53 5.14
N THR A 79 17.89 -1.11 4.08
CA THR A 79 18.26 0.09 3.34
C THR A 79 18.15 1.36 4.19
N LEU A 80 17.18 1.47 5.10
CA LEU A 80 17.10 2.58 6.05
C LEU A 80 18.26 2.60 7.05
N GLU A 81 18.71 1.45 7.53
CA GLU A 81 19.88 1.34 8.40
C GLU A 81 21.14 1.85 7.69
N THR A 82 21.39 1.40 6.45
CA THR A 82 22.53 1.90 5.66
C THR A 82 22.46 3.40 5.40
N LEU A 83 21.26 3.96 5.20
CA LEU A 83 21.08 5.40 5.01
C LEU A 83 21.40 6.20 6.30
N ASN A 84 21.06 5.65 7.46
CA ASN A 84 21.40 6.24 8.75
C ASN A 84 22.92 6.21 8.97
N GLU A 85 23.61 5.13 8.61
CA GLU A 85 25.08 5.05 8.67
C GLU A 85 25.74 6.10 7.77
N ILE A 86 25.24 6.29 6.54
CA ILE A 86 25.72 7.35 5.63
C ILE A 86 25.53 8.73 6.25
N SER A 87 24.40 8.97 6.91
CA SER A 87 24.12 10.23 7.59
C SER A 87 25.11 10.49 8.74
N ALA A 88 25.42 9.46 9.53
CA ALA A 88 26.43 9.53 10.58
C ALA A 88 27.84 9.79 9.99
N MET A 89 28.22 9.11 8.92
CA MET A 89 29.50 9.34 8.22
C MET A 89 29.61 10.76 7.66
N LYS A 90 28.51 11.34 7.16
CA LYS A 90 28.50 12.73 6.69
C LYS A 90 28.77 13.72 7.83
N GLN A 91 28.23 13.45 9.02
CA GLN A 91 28.48 14.28 10.19
C GLN A 91 29.96 14.19 10.62
N THR A 92 30.52 12.98 10.72
CA THR A 92 31.94 12.81 11.08
C THR A 92 32.87 13.43 10.03
N LEU A 93 32.53 13.33 8.74
CA LEU A 93 33.29 13.99 7.67
C LEU A 93 33.27 15.52 7.83
N THR A 94 32.13 16.10 8.22
CA THR A 94 32.01 17.54 8.49
C THR A 94 32.89 17.97 9.66
N GLU A 95 32.91 17.18 10.74
CA GLU A 95 33.78 17.42 11.90
C GLU A 95 35.27 17.30 11.54
N VAL A 96 35.64 16.30 10.75
CA VAL A 96 37.02 16.15 10.24
C VAL A 96 37.41 17.32 9.35
N GLN A 97 36.53 17.75 8.45
CA GLN A 97 36.79 18.90 7.58
C GLN A 97 37.05 20.18 8.39
N GLN A 98 36.30 20.40 9.47
CA GLN A 98 36.51 21.52 10.38
C GLN A 98 37.88 21.44 11.06
N LYS A 99 38.26 20.28 11.61
CA LYS A 99 39.58 20.07 12.24
C LYS A 99 40.74 20.26 11.27
N VAL A 100 40.58 19.82 10.01
CA VAL A 100 41.58 20.04 8.95
C VAL A 100 41.76 21.53 8.69
N ASN A 101 40.67 22.29 8.56
CA ASN A 101 40.73 23.73 8.36
C ASN A 101 41.43 24.45 9.54
N GLU A 102 41.14 24.05 10.77
CA GLU A 102 41.80 24.59 11.97
C GLU A 102 43.31 24.28 11.99
N THR A 103 43.69 23.08 11.58
CA THR A 103 45.09 22.66 11.47
C THR A 103 45.83 23.48 10.41
N ILE A 104 45.23 23.67 9.22
CA ILE A 104 45.79 24.52 8.16
C ILE A 104 46.00 25.95 8.68
N ALA A 105 45.00 26.52 9.37
CA ALA A 105 45.13 27.85 9.96
C ALA A 105 46.23 27.90 11.04
N GLY A 106 46.38 26.84 11.83
CA GLY A 106 47.47 26.68 12.80
C GLY A 106 48.85 26.64 12.13
N GLN A 107 49.00 25.87 11.06
CA GLN A 107 50.24 25.79 10.29
C GLN A 107 50.63 27.13 9.69
N ALA A 108 49.68 27.87 9.10
CA ALA A 108 49.92 29.21 8.58
C ALA A 108 50.42 30.19 9.68
N ARG A 109 49.85 30.11 10.89
CA ARG A 109 50.33 30.91 12.03
C ARG A 109 51.73 30.51 12.48
N GLN A 110 52.03 29.21 12.54
CA GLN A 110 53.37 28.72 12.90
C GLN A 110 54.41 29.19 11.88
N GLU A 111 54.08 29.18 10.59
CA GLU A 111 54.97 29.66 9.53
C GLU A 111 55.31 31.15 9.69
N LEU A 112 54.33 31.99 10.01
CA LEU A 112 54.58 33.42 10.32
C LEU A 112 55.49 33.61 11.54
N VAL A 113 55.31 32.81 12.60
CA VAL A 113 56.17 32.87 13.79
C VAL A 113 57.60 32.47 13.44
N LEU A 114 57.78 31.41 12.66
CA LEU A 114 59.10 30.96 12.20
C LEU A 114 59.78 32.03 11.33
N GLN A 115 59.05 32.67 10.42
CA GLN A 115 59.57 33.78 9.61
C GLN A 115 60.01 34.97 10.48
N SER A 116 59.22 35.34 11.49
CA SER A 116 59.56 36.42 12.43
C SER A 116 60.81 36.09 13.26
N LEU A 117 60.92 34.87 13.79
CA LEU A 117 62.09 34.44 14.56
C LEU A 117 63.36 34.41 13.69
N ALA A 118 63.25 33.95 12.45
CA ALA A 118 64.37 33.95 11.51
C ALA A 118 64.88 35.38 11.23
N LEU A 119 63.96 36.36 11.12
CA LEU A 119 64.33 37.77 10.95
C LEU A 119 65.09 38.31 12.18
N HIS A 120 64.55 38.11 13.38
CA HIS A 120 65.21 38.57 14.62
C HIS A 120 66.60 37.92 14.82
N LEU A 121 66.76 36.64 14.48
CA LEU A 121 68.06 35.98 14.54
C LEU A 121 69.06 36.62 13.57
N LEU A 122 68.64 37.00 12.37
CA LEU A 122 69.48 37.70 11.40
C LEU A 122 69.89 39.09 11.91
N GLU A 123 68.97 39.82 12.50
CA GLU A 123 69.23 41.12 13.13
C GLU A 123 70.27 41.00 14.25
N HIS A 124 70.06 40.07 15.19
CA HIS A 124 71.03 39.82 16.27
C HIS A 124 72.40 39.39 15.74
N GLU A 125 72.46 38.56 14.70
CA GLU A 125 73.74 38.18 14.07
C GLU A 125 74.48 39.41 13.50
N SER A 126 73.73 40.33 12.89
CA SER A 126 74.29 41.56 12.34
C SER A 126 74.79 42.51 13.42
N GLU A 127 74.05 42.65 14.54
CA GLU A 127 74.45 43.44 15.71
C GLU A 127 75.73 42.89 16.35
N ILE A 128 75.81 41.56 16.55
CA ILE A 128 77.00 40.90 17.09
C ILE A 128 78.21 41.14 16.17
N ARG A 129 78.03 41.05 14.84
CA ARG A 129 79.10 41.35 13.87
C ARG A 129 79.55 42.81 13.97
N ALA A 130 78.64 43.77 14.11
CA ALA A 130 78.96 45.19 14.25
C ALA A 130 79.72 45.49 15.55
N LEU A 131 79.34 44.85 16.67
CA LEU A 131 80.03 44.99 17.96
C LEU A 131 81.45 44.41 17.93
N LYS A 132 81.67 43.29 17.23
CA LYS A 132 83.01 42.67 17.10
C LYS A 132 83.98 43.44 16.20
N ALA A 133 83.48 44.30 15.32
CA ALA A 133 84.31 45.08 14.38
C ALA A 133 84.78 46.42 14.97
N ARG A 134 84.33 46.78 16.17
CA ARG A 134 84.82 47.92 16.96
C ARG A 134 85.93 47.47 17.91
#